data_AF-A0A974GY47-F1
#
_entry.id   AF-A0A974GY47-F1
#
_cell.length_a   1.000
_cell.length_b   1.000
_cell.length_c   1.000
_cell.angle_alpha   90.00
_cell.angle_beta   90.00
_cell.angle_gamma   90.00
#
_symmetry.space_group_name_H-M   'P 1'
#
loop_
_entity.id
_entity.type
_entity.pdbx_description
1 polymer ?
#
loop_
_entity_poly.entity_id
_entity_poly.type
_entity_poly.pdbx_seq_one_letter_code
_entity_poly.pdbx_strand_id
1 'polypeptide(L)'
;MSDASKGHAYICFEGPMGAHLKPEVREKIWKREYVDIFTLLPLERFNIDRFEKGKEHRKEEDEDRRRFRLIPRTFGNWLQAFSILASIVGEKHPEQCSALFCYLDNIWEANRVYGGLAWLRYDEQFRQR
;
A
#
# COMPACT_ATOMS: atom_id res chain seq x y z
N MET A 1 15.60 -39.43 11.01
CA MET A 1 15.86 -38.48 9.90
C MET A 1 14.67 -37.55 9.87
N SER A 2 14.85 -36.30 10.32
CA SER A 2 13.79 -35.31 10.45
C SER A 2 13.67 -34.53 9.13
N ASP A 3 12.49 -34.58 8.54
CA ASP A 3 12.10 -33.84 7.33
C ASP A 3 11.92 -32.35 7.70
N ALA A 4 13.03 -31.62 7.72
CA ALA A 4 13.11 -30.20 8.06
C ALA A 4 13.23 -29.33 6.80
N SER A 5 12.46 -29.65 5.76
CA SER A 5 12.48 -28.96 4.47
C SER A 5 11.08 -28.64 3.96
N LYS A 6 10.25 -28.04 4.81
CA LYS A 6 9.15 -27.21 4.31
C LYS A 6 9.74 -25.90 3.80
N GLY A 7 10.34 -25.95 2.62
CA GLY A 7 10.72 -24.75 1.88
C GLY A 7 9.49 -23.87 1.75
N HIS A 8 9.55 -22.66 2.30
CA HIS A 8 8.56 -21.63 2.00
C HIS A 8 8.72 -21.26 0.53
N ALA A 9 8.07 -22.01 -0.36
CA ALA A 9 8.02 -21.68 -1.77
C ALA A 9 7.40 -20.29 -1.90
N TYR A 10 8.17 -19.34 -2.40
CA TYR A 10 7.65 -18.03 -2.77
C TYR A 10 6.69 -18.24 -3.94
N ILE A 11 5.40 -18.04 -3.71
CA ILE A 11 4.40 -18.08 -4.78
C ILE A 11 4.48 -16.74 -5.51
N CYS A 12 5.00 -16.76 -6.73
CA CYS A 12 4.99 -15.59 -7.60
C CYS A 12 3.54 -15.30 -8.00
N PHE A 13 3.06 -14.09 -7.72
CA PHE A 13 1.78 -13.62 -8.23
C PHE A 13 2.00 -13.00 -9.61
N GLU A 14 1.37 -13.56 -10.65
CA GLU A 14 1.48 -13.12 -12.05
C GLU A 14 0.29 -12.25 -12.50
N GLY A 15 -0.32 -11.50 -11.57
CA GLY A 15 -1.43 -10.58 -11.87
C GLY A 15 -1.07 -9.11 -11.67
N PRO A 16 -1.94 -8.16 -12.11
CA PRO A 16 -1.75 -6.74 -11.82
C PRO A 16 -1.66 -6.49 -10.32
N MET A 17 -0.67 -5.70 -9.87
CA MET A 17 -0.40 -5.47 -8.44
C MET A 17 -1.58 -4.90 -7.64
N GLY A 18 -2.56 -4.28 -8.32
CA GLY A 18 -3.78 -3.74 -7.73
C GLY A 18 -5.05 -4.56 -7.97
N ALA A 19 -4.94 -5.85 -8.32
CA ALA A 19 -6.10 -6.68 -8.69
C ALA A 19 -7.14 -6.85 -7.57
N HIS A 20 -6.74 -6.76 -6.29
CA HIS A 20 -7.64 -6.80 -5.13
C HIS A 20 -8.38 -5.48 -4.88
N LEU A 21 -7.99 -4.39 -5.57
CA LEU A 21 -8.60 -3.08 -5.36
C LEU A 21 -9.91 -2.95 -6.12
N LYS A 22 -10.91 -2.32 -5.49
CA LYS A 22 -12.15 -1.95 -6.16
C LYS A 22 -11.85 -0.99 -7.33
N PRO A 23 -12.58 -1.07 -8.47
CA PRO A 23 -12.34 -0.23 -9.64
C PRO A 23 -12.31 1.27 -9.34
N GLU A 24 -13.14 1.73 -8.39
CA GLU A 24 -13.24 3.13 -8.00
C GLU A 24 -11.93 3.67 -7.41
N VAL A 25 -11.17 2.84 -6.69
CA VAL A 25 -9.87 3.23 -6.13
C VAL A 25 -8.86 3.45 -7.26
N ARG A 26 -8.87 2.59 -8.29
CA ARG A 26 -7.99 2.73 -9.46
C ARG A 26 -8.33 3.98 -10.26
N GLU A 27 -9.62 4.27 -10.44
CA GLU A 27 -10.07 5.51 -11.08
C GLU A 27 -9.61 6.77 -10.35
N LYS A 28 -9.69 6.78 -9.01
CA LYS A 28 -9.18 7.88 -8.19
C LYS A 28 -7.69 8.14 -8.42
N ILE A 29 -6.89 7.06 -8.43
CA ILE A 29 -5.45 7.15 -8.71
C ILE A 29 -5.20 7.75 -10.11
N TRP A 30 -5.92 7.30 -11.13
CA TRP A 30 -5.78 7.85 -12.49
C TRP A 30 -6.23 9.31 -12.60
N LYS A 31 -7.24 9.72 -11.83
CA LYS A 31 -7.69 11.11 -11.73
C LYS A 31 -6.78 11.98 -10.86
N ARG A 32 -5.69 11.41 -10.31
CA ARG A 32 -4.77 12.08 -9.37
C ARG A 32 -5.46 12.56 -8.10
N GLU A 33 -6.56 11.92 -7.71
CA GLU A 33 -7.20 12.17 -6.42
C GLU A 33 -6.33 11.58 -5.30
N TYR A 34 -6.33 12.25 -4.15
CA TYR A 34 -5.62 11.75 -2.98
C TYR A 34 -6.23 10.42 -2.50
N VAL A 35 -5.37 9.40 -2.37
CA VAL A 35 -5.69 8.11 -1.76
C VAL A 35 -4.68 7.86 -0.65
N ASP A 36 -5.12 7.50 0.55
CA ASP A 36 -4.19 7.04 1.60
C ASP A 36 -3.48 5.79 1.09
N ILE A 37 -2.16 5.88 0.93
CA ILE A 37 -1.38 4.83 0.26
C ILE A 37 -1.51 3.49 0.99
N PHE A 38 -1.66 3.51 2.33
CA PHE A 38 -1.79 2.28 3.10
C PHE A 38 -3.11 1.54 2.85
N THR A 39 -4.13 2.21 2.31
CA THR A 39 -5.38 1.55 1.91
C THR A 39 -5.22 0.72 0.63
N LEU A 40 -4.07 0.80 -0.04
CA LEU A 40 -3.76 -0.01 -1.22
C LEU A 40 -3.26 -1.41 -0.86
N LEU A 41 -2.88 -1.63 0.41
CA LEU A 41 -2.33 -2.91 0.84
C LEU A 41 -3.44 -3.94 1.07
N PRO A 42 -3.21 -5.23 0.74
CA PRO A 42 -4.15 -6.30 1.06
C PRO A 42 -4.22 -6.50 2.58
N LEU A 43 -5.41 -6.38 3.16
CA LEU A 43 -5.64 -6.48 4.61
C LEU A 43 -5.30 -7.87 5.16
N GLU A 44 -5.51 -8.91 4.34
CA GLU A 44 -5.31 -10.32 4.66
C GLU A 44 -3.86 -10.58 5.09
N ARG A 45 -2.89 -9.83 4.53
CA ARG A 45 -1.46 -9.93 4.87
C ARG A 45 -1.17 -9.59 6.33
N PHE A 46 -2.00 -8.77 6.95
CA PHE A 46 -1.79 -8.28 8.32
C PHE A 46 -2.54 -9.09 9.37
N ASN A 47 -3.28 -10.15 8.97
CA ASN A 47 -4.17 -10.92 9.85
C ASN A 47 -5.17 -10.03 10.63
N ILE A 48 -5.53 -8.87 10.08
CA ILE A 48 -6.42 -7.89 10.73
C ILE A 48 -7.87 -8.39 10.76
N ASP A 49 -8.25 -9.32 9.87
CA ASP A 49 -9.59 -9.92 9.78
C ASP A 49 -10.03 -10.66 11.06
N ARG A 50 -9.08 -10.99 11.94
CA ARG A 50 -9.37 -11.68 13.21
C ARG A 50 -9.82 -10.75 14.33
N PHE A 51 -9.65 -9.42 14.18
CA PHE A 51 -9.76 -8.50 15.31
C PHE A 51 -11.18 -8.04 15.67
N GLU A 52 -12.17 -8.10 14.78
CA GLU A 52 -13.52 -7.61 15.11
C GLU A 52 -14.62 -8.42 14.42
N LYS A 53 -14.98 -9.59 14.96
CA LYS A 53 -16.38 -10.05 14.92
C LYS A 53 -17.14 -9.48 16.12
N GLY A 54 -17.18 -8.15 16.22
CA GLY A 54 -18.02 -7.43 17.17
C GLY A 54 -19.42 -7.27 16.59
N LYS A 55 -20.45 -7.64 17.36
CA LYS A 55 -21.87 -7.63 17.00
C LYS A 55 -22.46 -6.21 16.83
N GLU A 56 -21.98 -5.40 15.88
CA GLU A 56 -22.65 -4.15 15.52
C GLU A 56 -22.89 -4.09 14.01
N HIS A 57 -24.13 -3.79 13.63
CA HIS A 57 -24.50 -3.45 12.25
C HIS A 57 -23.87 -2.11 11.86
N ARG A 58 -22.56 -2.09 11.57
CA ARG A 58 -21.90 -0.93 10.96
C ARG A 58 -21.76 -1.14 9.46
N LYS A 59 -21.59 -0.03 8.74
CA LYS A 59 -21.34 -0.06 7.29
C LYS A 59 -19.93 -0.62 7.06
N GLU A 60 -19.80 -1.54 6.11
CA GLU A 60 -18.55 -2.21 5.73
C GLU A 60 -17.39 -1.21 5.48
N GLU A 61 -17.68 -0.07 4.83
CA GLU A 61 -16.68 0.97 4.56
C GLU A 61 -16.06 1.59 5.82
N ASP A 62 -16.83 1.72 6.91
CA ASP A 62 -16.34 2.26 8.17
C ASP A 62 -15.45 1.25 8.91
N GLU A 63 -15.72 -0.04 8.74
CA GLU A 63 -14.90 -1.13 9.27
C GLU A 63 -13.58 -1.23 8.50
N ASP A 64 -13.59 -1.16 7.17
CA ASP A 64 -12.39 -1.12 6.34
C ASP A 64 -11.46 0.01 6.74
N ARG A 65 -12.00 1.23 6.88
CA ARG A 65 -11.22 2.39 7.32
C ARG A 65 -10.58 2.19 8.69
N ARG A 66 -11.25 1.49 9.61
CA ARG A 66 -10.67 1.13 10.91
C ARG A 66 -9.54 0.12 10.75
N ARG A 67 -9.75 -0.93 9.96
CA ARG A 67 -8.74 -1.98 9.70
C ARG A 67 -7.47 -1.40 9.08
N PHE A 68 -7.59 -0.52 8.10
CA PHE A 68 -6.41 0.13 7.47
C PHE A 68 -5.58 1.01 8.42
N ARG A 69 -6.19 1.55 9.49
CA ARG A 69 -5.45 2.29 10.54
C ARG A 69 -4.58 1.39 11.41
N LEU A 70 -4.86 0.08 11.45
CA LEU A 70 -4.05 -0.90 12.20
C LEU A 70 -2.79 -1.32 11.44
N ILE A 71 -2.68 -1.01 10.15
CA ILE A 71 -1.48 -1.32 9.35
C ILE A 71 -0.30 -0.48 9.87
N PRO A 72 0.81 -1.12 10.28
CA PRO A 72 2.01 -0.41 10.73
C PRO A 72 2.54 0.54 9.66
N ARG A 73 2.76 1.80 10.04
CA ARG A 73 3.26 2.87 9.15
C ARG A 73 4.78 2.81 8.98
N THR A 74 5.27 1.66 8.50
CA THR A 74 6.69 1.41 8.23
C THR A 74 7.06 1.73 6.79
N PHE A 75 8.33 2.05 6.53
CA PHE A 75 8.83 2.27 5.17
C PHE A 75 8.58 1.06 4.27
N GLY A 76 8.74 -0.18 4.78
CA GLY A 76 8.49 -1.38 3.99
C GLY A 76 7.03 -1.54 3.55
N ASN A 77 6.07 -1.22 4.43
CA ASN A 77 4.66 -1.24 4.05
C ASN A 77 4.32 -0.10 3.07
N TRP A 78 4.89 1.08 3.29
CA TRP A 78 4.75 2.19 2.35
C TRP A 78 5.33 1.85 0.98
N LEU A 79 6.52 1.24 0.91
CA LEU A 79 7.17 0.86 -0.34
C LEU A 79 6.32 -0.15 -1.13
N GLN A 80 5.78 -1.16 -0.44
CA GLN A 80 4.88 -2.11 -1.10
C GLN A 80 3.62 -1.42 -1.64
N ALA A 81 3.03 -0.52 -0.85
CA ALA A 81 1.86 0.23 -1.26
C ALA A 81 2.16 1.18 -2.44
N PHE A 82 3.34 1.80 -2.41
CA PHE A 82 3.86 2.63 -3.49
C PHE A 82 4.07 1.82 -4.78
N SER A 83 4.58 0.60 -4.71
CA SER A 83 4.69 -0.27 -5.89
C SER A 83 3.33 -0.56 -6.53
N ILE A 84 2.28 -0.72 -5.72
CA ILE A 84 0.90 -0.88 -6.21
C ILE A 84 0.43 0.42 -6.88
N LEU A 85 0.58 1.56 -6.20
CA LEU A 85 0.24 2.88 -6.74
C LEU A 85 0.94 3.14 -8.08
N ALA A 86 2.26 2.94 -8.12
CA ALA A 86 3.09 3.18 -9.28
C ALA A 86 2.73 2.27 -10.46
N SER A 87 2.43 1.00 -10.19
CA SER A 87 1.89 0.07 -11.21
C SER A 87 0.59 0.60 -11.81
N ILE A 88 -0.36 1.03 -10.98
CA ILE A 88 -1.66 1.54 -11.44
C ILE A 88 -1.49 2.83 -12.27
N VAL A 89 -0.63 3.75 -11.83
CA VAL A 89 -0.32 4.96 -12.61
C VAL A 89 0.30 4.57 -13.95
N GLY A 90 1.30 3.68 -13.96
CA GLY A 90 2.01 3.26 -15.16
C GLY A 90 1.13 2.55 -16.20
N GLU A 91 0.04 1.89 -15.79
CA GLU A 91 -0.95 1.30 -16.71
C GLU A 91 -1.63 2.33 -17.63
N LYS A 92 -1.83 3.57 -17.14
CA LYS A 92 -2.49 4.65 -17.90
C LYS A 92 -1.54 5.75 -18.37
N HIS A 93 -0.47 5.96 -17.60
CA HIS A 93 0.46 7.07 -17.74
C HIS A 93 1.92 6.57 -17.70
N PRO A 94 2.33 5.72 -18.67
CA PRO A 94 3.69 5.17 -18.69
C PRO A 94 4.77 6.27 -18.77
N GLU A 95 4.45 7.44 -19.32
CA GLU A 95 5.34 8.60 -19.38
C GLU A 95 5.70 9.15 -17.98
N GLN A 96 4.90 8.84 -16.96
CA GLN A 96 5.12 9.28 -15.58
C GLN A 96 5.97 8.30 -14.76
N CYS A 97 6.23 7.09 -15.27
CA CYS A 97 6.96 6.04 -14.53
C CYS A 97 8.34 6.49 -14.04
N SER A 98 9.11 7.19 -14.88
CA SER A 98 10.44 7.68 -14.47
C SER A 98 10.33 8.67 -13.30
N ALA A 99 9.37 9.60 -13.33
CA ALA A 99 9.13 10.55 -12.26
C ALA A 99 8.70 9.86 -10.95
N LEU A 100 7.96 8.76 -11.03
CA LEU A 100 7.61 7.94 -9.85
C LEU A 100 8.85 7.34 -9.19
N PHE A 101 9.85 6.87 -9.96
CA PHE A 101 11.10 6.38 -9.39
C PHE A 101 11.95 7.50 -8.78
N CYS A 102 11.95 8.70 -9.36
CA CYS A 102 12.56 9.87 -8.72
C CYS A 102 11.88 10.22 -7.39
N TYR A 103 10.54 10.11 -7.34
CA TYR A 103 9.79 10.30 -6.11
C TYR A 103 10.15 9.25 -5.06
N LEU A 104 10.22 7.97 -5.44
CA LEU A 104 10.66 6.89 -4.56
C LEU A 104 12.05 7.16 -3.96
N ASP A 105 13.02 7.55 -4.80
CA ASP A 105 14.39 7.87 -4.36
C ASP A 105 14.39 8.96 -3.29
N ASN A 106 13.61 10.03 -3.49
CA ASN A 106 13.46 11.11 -2.51
C ASN A 106 12.89 10.63 -1.16
N ILE A 107 11.85 9.77 -1.18
CA ILE A 107 11.26 9.24 0.07
C ILE A 107 12.24 8.30 0.77
N TRP A 108 12.94 7.46 0.00
CA TRP A 108 13.94 6.54 0.54
C TRP A 108 15.07 7.31 1.23
N GLU A 109 15.59 8.36 0.59
CA GLU A 109 16.63 9.20 1.17
C GLU A 109 16.13 9.94 2.42
N ALA A 110 14.91 10.47 2.38
CA ALA A 110 14.29 11.09 3.56
C ALA A 110 14.16 10.11 4.74
N ASN A 111 13.78 8.85 4.47
CA ASN A 111 13.68 7.80 5.47
C ASN A 111 15.06 7.44 6.05
N ARG A 112 16.10 7.42 5.20
CA ARG A 112 17.47 7.10 5.59
C ARG A 112 18.13 8.19 6.44
N VAL A 113 17.93 9.47 6.07
CA VAL A 113 18.64 10.61 6.67
C VAL A 113 17.97 11.12 7.95
N TYR A 114 16.66 11.33 7.93
CA TYR A 114 15.97 12.05 9.01
C TYR A 114 15.40 11.13 10.09
N GLY A 115 15.32 9.82 9.82
CA GLY A 115 14.72 8.84 10.72
C GLY A 115 13.25 9.14 11.07
N GLY A 116 12.68 8.32 11.96
CA GLY A 116 11.31 8.49 12.43
C GLY A 116 10.27 8.49 11.30
N LEU A 117 9.35 9.47 11.33
CA LEU A 117 8.22 9.62 10.40
C LEU A 117 8.32 10.88 9.52
N ALA A 118 9.50 11.50 9.42
CA ALA A 118 9.67 12.71 8.61
C ALA A 118 9.37 12.45 7.12
N TRP A 119 9.87 11.35 6.59
CA TRP A 119 9.61 10.88 5.22
C TRP A 119 8.12 10.66 4.94
N LEU A 120 7.37 10.13 5.91
CA LEU A 120 5.95 9.86 5.76
C LEU A 120 5.14 11.15 5.73
N ARG A 121 5.48 12.12 6.60
CA ARG A 121 4.84 13.45 6.59
C ARG A 121 5.09 14.18 5.27
N TYR A 122 6.31 14.06 4.73
CA TYR A 122 6.63 14.60 3.41
C TYR A 122 5.79 13.93 2.32
N ASP A 123 5.67 12.60 2.32
CA ASP A 123 4.82 11.85 1.38
C ASP A 123 3.36 12.33 1.42
N GLU A 124 2.78 12.43 2.61
CA GLU A 124 1.41 12.90 2.80
C GLU A 124 1.21 14.32 2.27
N GLN A 125 2.12 15.24 2.59
CA GLN A 125 2.05 16.63 2.13
C GLN A 125 2.26 16.76 0.63
N PHE A 126 3.13 15.95 0.02
CA PHE A 126 3.41 16.01 -1.40
C PHE A 126 2.21 15.50 -2.21
N ARG A 127 1.57 14.39 -1.79
CA ARG A 127 0.45 13.78 -2.52
C ARG A 127 -0.89 14.48 -2.33
N GLN A 128 -1.01 15.40 -1.35
CA GLN A 128 -2.23 16.19 -1.11
C GLN A 128 -2.26 17.53 -1.87
N ARG A 129 -1.17 17.90 -2.56
CA ARG A 129 -1.09 19.10 -3.39
C ARG A 129 -1.69 18.86 -4.77
#